data_AF-A0A7C2QPP2-F1
#
_entry.id   AF-A0A7C2QPP2-F1
#
_cell.length_a   1.000
_cell.length_b   1.000
_cell.length_c   1.000
_cell.angle_alpha   90.00
_cell.angle_beta   90.00
_cell.angle_gamma   90.00
#
_symmetry.space_group_name_H-M   'P 1'
#
loop_
_entity.id
_entity.type
_entity.pdbx_description
1 polymer ?
#
loop_
_entity_poly.entity_id
_entity_poly.type
_entity_poly.pdbx_seq_one_letter_code
_entity_poly.pdbx_strand_id
1 'polypeptide(L)'
;MGCQFDAHDDCFSFDLWMRAFEACGVAPAAYADRERPADEAFPWDVIDVGVSKRFLWREYEKALAGQTTPDCLLGECPGCGLPRGETCHSLASAAPPATTTESAARVECPLPLSETEAVYRVRYSKTGRLVVVSHLDLIRLIDQVIRRAGLKSVLTQGYNPKPRRVFSDPVPVGVASRAELVDLHLYHQVEPVRLVDWLNRFVPEGLEFLGAARVEGGRPRLPSVIEVVRYRAELRTAKRPEVEALGERIKRTLKGESFPVECLSRKSGRRTRLDLAERLLAGDWTFDEAAERLRINLTWRVGPHLPGLGVRDVLQALWPGADEALDVLEKSEVYMDDRSEGRLRPVVLRAGD
;
A
#
# COMPACT_ATOMS: atom_id res chain seq x y z
N MET A 1 17.78 -0.78 -10.41
CA MET A 1 18.94 -0.19 -9.70
C MET A 1 18.47 0.18 -8.31
N GLY A 2 18.74 -0.66 -7.31
CA GLY A 2 18.24 -0.43 -5.95
C GLY A 2 19.36 -0.62 -4.97
N CYS A 3 19.62 0.40 -4.16
CA CYS A 3 20.55 0.34 -3.05
C CYS A 3 19.72 -0.07 -1.82
N GLN A 4 19.90 -1.30 -1.35
CA GLN A 4 19.11 -1.88 -0.27
C GLN A 4 19.88 -1.71 1.04
N PHE A 5 19.23 -1.19 2.08
CA PHE A 5 19.83 -0.88 3.39
C PHE A 5 20.85 0.26 3.41
N ASP A 6 20.84 1.17 2.43
CA ASP A 6 21.75 2.35 2.34
C ASP A 6 21.76 3.32 3.52
N ALA A 7 20.81 3.18 4.45
CA ALA A 7 20.87 3.88 5.72
C ALA A 7 21.97 3.32 6.67
N HIS A 8 22.57 2.18 6.33
CA HIS A 8 23.71 1.58 7.04
C HIS A 8 24.96 1.80 6.19
N ASP A 9 26.00 2.38 6.80
CA ASP A 9 27.24 2.76 6.11
C ASP A 9 27.85 1.59 5.32
N ASP A 10 27.75 0.36 5.84
CA ASP A 10 28.30 -0.86 5.23
C ASP A 10 27.63 -1.26 3.90
N CYS A 11 26.41 -0.75 3.64
CA CYS A 11 25.62 -1.06 2.45
C CYS A 11 25.53 0.11 1.47
N PHE A 12 26.02 1.29 1.85
CA PHE A 12 25.95 2.49 1.04
C PHE A 12 26.88 2.40 -0.18
N SER A 13 26.34 2.66 -1.37
CA SER A 13 27.12 2.70 -2.62
C SER A 13 26.86 3.98 -3.40
N PHE A 14 27.77 4.94 -3.27
CA PHE A 14 27.69 6.23 -3.96
C PHE A 14 27.62 6.07 -5.50
N ASP A 15 28.42 5.17 -6.07
CA ASP A 15 28.45 4.93 -7.52
C ASP A 15 27.10 4.46 -8.08
N LEU A 16 26.37 3.63 -7.32
CA LEU A 16 25.03 3.19 -7.72
C LEU A 16 24.03 4.35 -7.74
N TRP A 17 24.14 5.29 -6.79
CA TRP A 17 23.34 6.52 -6.80
C TRP A 17 23.68 7.40 -7.98
N MET A 18 24.97 7.57 -8.31
CA MET A 18 25.38 8.37 -9.47
C MET A 18 24.83 7.80 -10.79
N ARG A 19 24.84 6.48 -10.96
CA ARG A 19 24.22 5.82 -12.12
C ARG A 19 22.69 5.99 -12.15
N ALA A 20 22.03 5.96 -11.00
CA ALA A 20 20.59 6.21 -10.91
C ALA A 20 20.26 7.66 -11.29
N PHE A 21 21.04 8.64 -10.81
CA PHE A 21 20.89 10.05 -11.20
C PHE A 21 21.07 10.25 -12.71
N GLU A 22 22.10 9.63 -13.31
CA GLU A 22 22.34 9.66 -14.75
C GLU A 22 21.16 9.07 -15.53
N ALA A 23 20.67 7.88 -15.13
CA ALA A 23 19.52 7.25 -15.77
C ALA A 23 18.21 8.05 -15.65
N CYS A 24 18.08 8.85 -14.60
CA CYS A 24 16.96 9.78 -14.41
C CYS A 24 17.17 11.14 -15.08
N GLY A 25 18.33 11.40 -15.68
CA GLY A 25 18.68 12.70 -16.26
C GLY A 25 18.79 13.83 -15.22
N VAL A 26 19.13 13.49 -13.97
CA VAL A 26 19.25 14.44 -12.86
C VAL A 26 20.74 14.72 -12.61
N ALA A 27 21.15 15.98 -12.66
CA ALA A 27 22.49 16.39 -12.23
C ALA A 27 22.48 16.68 -10.71
N PRO A 28 23.07 15.82 -9.86
CA PRO A 28 22.92 15.92 -8.41
C PRO A 28 23.54 17.19 -7.82
N ALA A 29 24.73 17.60 -8.27
CA ALA A 29 25.38 18.84 -7.83
C ALA A 29 24.54 20.07 -8.19
N ALA A 30 24.03 20.15 -9.43
CA ALA A 30 23.15 21.23 -9.84
C ALA A 30 21.83 21.28 -9.03
N TYR A 31 21.35 20.14 -8.55
CA TYR A 31 20.15 20.07 -7.72
C TYR A 31 20.42 20.43 -6.25
N ALA A 32 21.57 20.03 -5.70
CA ALA A 32 21.93 20.21 -4.29
C ALA A 32 22.50 21.61 -4.01
N ASP A 33 23.34 22.13 -4.91
CA ASP A 33 24.09 23.37 -4.70
C ASP A 33 23.34 24.62 -5.16
N ARG A 34 22.15 24.46 -5.75
CA ARG A 34 21.37 25.61 -6.21
C ARG A 34 20.74 26.38 -5.05
N GLU A 35 20.83 27.70 -5.14
CA GLU A 35 20.00 28.57 -4.33
C GLU A 35 18.53 28.40 -4.74
N ARG A 36 17.64 28.30 -3.75
CA ARG A 36 16.21 28.18 -3.98
C ARG A 36 15.54 29.49 -3.62
N PRO A 37 14.71 30.08 -4.49
CA PRO A 37 14.01 31.31 -4.17
C PRO A 37 12.80 31.05 -3.26
N ALA A 38 12.31 32.10 -2.60
CA ALA A 38 11.22 32.03 -1.62
C ALA A 38 9.88 31.52 -2.20
N ASP A 39 9.66 31.75 -3.48
CA ASP A 39 8.45 31.44 -4.23
C ASP A 39 8.46 30.04 -4.86
N GLU A 40 9.58 29.32 -4.81
CA GLU A 40 9.66 27.94 -5.30
C GLU A 40 8.77 27.01 -4.49
N ALA A 41 8.02 26.12 -5.16
CA ALA A 41 7.31 25.03 -4.48
C ALA A 41 8.30 24.00 -3.90
N PHE A 42 8.37 23.89 -2.58
CA PHE A 42 9.24 22.93 -1.92
C PHE A 42 8.56 21.56 -1.78
N PRO A 43 9.33 20.44 -1.78
CA PRO A 43 8.77 19.09 -1.60
C PRO A 43 7.94 18.91 -0.31
N TRP A 44 8.21 19.71 0.73
CA TRP A 44 7.49 19.69 2.00
C TRP A 44 6.36 20.72 2.10
N ASP A 45 6.12 21.55 1.07
CA ASP A 45 5.00 22.52 1.09
C ASP A 45 3.62 21.82 1.18
N VAL A 46 3.55 20.53 0.87
CA VAL A 46 2.36 19.68 1.05
C VAL A 46 2.09 19.31 2.53
N ILE A 47 3.05 19.56 3.42
CA ILE A 47 2.96 19.22 4.84
C ILE A 47 2.53 20.47 5.61
N ASP A 48 1.25 20.54 5.97
CA ASP A 48 0.75 21.60 6.84
C ASP A 48 1.00 21.25 8.32
N VAL A 49 2.01 21.90 8.92
CA VAL A 49 2.30 21.84 10.36
C VAL A 49 1.76 23.05 11.12
N GLY A 50 0.97 23.91 10.46
CA GLY A 50 0.41 25.15 10.99
C GLY A 50 1.40 26.33 11.05
N VAL A 51 2.68 26.11 10.74
CA VAL A 51 3.67 27.19 10.59
C VAL A 51 3.69 27.66 9.14
N SER A 52 3.57 28.97 8.92
CA SER A 52 3.54 29.54 7.58
C SER A 52 4.89 29.45 6.88
N LYS A 53 4.88 29.18 5.57
CA LYS A 53 6.07 29.21 4.70
C LYS A 53 6.82 30.54 4.78
N ARG A 54 6.09 31.66 4.83
CA ARG A 54 6.65 33.00 5.01
C ARG A 54 7.47 33.13 6.29
N PHE A 55 6.99 32.54 7.40
CA PHE A 55 7.75 32.52 8.64
C PHE A 55 9.04 31.71 8.51
N LEU A 56 8.95 30.49 7.99
CA LEU A 56 10.13 29.62 7.80
C LEU A 56 11.19 30.30 6.91
N TRP A 57 10.76 30.99 5.86
CA TRP A 57 11.64 31.75 5.00
C TRP A 57 12.38 32.86 5.74
N ARG A 58 11.65 33.66 6.54
CA ARG A 58 12.27 34.72 7.35
C ARG A 58 13.23 34.17 8.40
N GLU A 59 12.93 33.01 9.00
CA GLU A 59 13.84 32.35 9.94
C GLU A 59 15.08 31.81 9.25
N TYR A 60 14.97 31.33 8.01
CA TYR A 60 16.11 30.99 7.16
C TYR A 60 17.01 32.20 6.86
N GLU A 61 16.42 33.34 6.47
CA GLU A 61 17.16 34.59 6.24
C GLU A 61 17.89 35.07 7.50
N LYS A 62 17.24 34.99 8.68
CA LYS A 62 17.87 35.28 9.97
C LYS A 62 19.03 34.34 10.28
N ALA A 63 18.86 33.04 10.02
CA ALA A 63 19.90 32.05 10.24
C ALA A 63 21.13 32.33 9.37
N LEU A 64 20.94 32.70 8.10
CA LEU A 64 22.02 33.16 7.22
C LEU A 64 22.71 34.43 7.74
N ALA A 65 21.96 35.33 8.37
CA ALA A 65 22.47 36.54 8.99
C ALA A 65 23.06 36.32 10.41
N GLY A 66 23.08 35.09 10.93
CA GLY A 66 23.53 34.78 12.28
C GLY A 66 22.64 35.36 13.39
N GLN A 67 21.39 35.71 13.07
CA GLN A 67 20.43 36.27 14.00
C GLN A 67 19.57 35.17 14.63
N THR A 68 19.30 35.29 15.92
CA THR A 68 18.40 34.38 16.63
C THR A 68 17.00 34.96 16.74
N THR A 69 16.01 34.09 16.76
CA THR A 69 14.64 34.45 17.15
C THR A 69 14.46 34.17 18.63
N PRO A 70 13.99 35.16 19.41
CA PRO A 70 13.82 35.01 20.84
C PRO A 70 12.75 33.97 21.17
N ASP A 71 12.85 33.38 22.36
CA ASP A 71 11.87 32.42 22.85
C ASP A 71 10.48 33.06 22.94
N CYS A 72 9.52 32.56 22.17
CA CYS A 72 8.15 33.05 22.16
C CYS A 72 7.36 32.76 23.45
N LEU A 73 7.91 31.94 24.36
CA LEU A 73 7.35 31.69 25.70
C LEU A 73 7.68 32.81 26.69
N LEU A 74 8.88 33.39 26.55
CA LEU A 74 9.42 34.40 27.48
C LEU A 74 9.49 35.80 26.86
N GLY A 75 9.33 35.89 25.54
CA GLY A 75 9.43 37.12 24.76
C GLY A 75 8.21 37.37 23.88
N GLU A 76 8.39 38.18 22.84
CA GLU A 76 7.32 38.56 21.93
C GLU A 76 6.98 37.44 20.92
N CYS A 77 5.70 37.37 20.55
CA CYS A 77 5.24 36.43 19.54
C CYS A 77 5.94 36.69 18.20
N PRO A 78 6.70 35.73 17.63
CA PRO A 78 7.43 35.94 16.39
C PRO A 78 6.51 35.80 15.16
N GLY A 79 5.23 35.46 15.34
CA GLY A 79 4.26 35.36 14.26
C GLY A 79 4.51 34.19 13.33
N CYS A 80 4.60 32.97 13.88
CA CYS A 80 4.85 31.75 13.10
C CYS A 80 3.73 31.34 12.14
N GLY A 81 2.52 31.89 12.33
CA GLY A 81 1.35 31.55 11.52
C GLY A 81 0.44 30.50 12.16
N LEU A 82 0.85 29.93 13.31
CA LEU A 82 -0.03 29.06 14.09
C LEU A 82 -1.26 29.87 14.57
N PRO A 83 -2.48 29.28 14.53
CA PRO A 83 -3.66 29.91 15.07
C PRO A 83 -3.47 30.30 16.54
N ARG A 84 -3.85 31.52 16.90
CA ARG A 84 -3.84 31.98 18.30
C ARG A 84 -4.99 31.29 19.05
N GLY A 85 -4.67 30.24 19.79
CA GLY A 85 -5.61 29.41 20.56
C GLY A 85 -4.87 28.55 21.61
N GLU A 86 -5.45 27.44 22.04
CA GLU A 86 -4.95 26.57 23.14
C GLU A 86 -3.51 26.06 22.97
N THR A 87 -2.94 26.12 21.77
CA THR A 87 -1.60 25.62 21.44
C THR A 87 -0.52 26.71 21.29
N CYS A 88 -0.86 28.00 21.43
CA CYS A 88 0.08 29.12 21.34
C CYS A 88 0.24 29.80 22.70
N HIS A 89 1.45 29.77 23.27
CA HIS A 89 1.68 30.11 24.68
C HIS A 89 1.88 31.60 25.00
N SER A 90 1.61 32.55 24.11
CA SER A 90 1.67 33.97 24.48
C SER A 90 0.28 34.55 24.76
N LEU A 91 0.03 34.78 26.06
CA LEU A 91 -0.97 35.64 26.70
C LEU A 91 -2.32 35.00 27.06
N ALA A 92 -2.37 34.56 28.31
CA ALA A 92 -3.54 34.78 29.16
C ALA A 92 -4.07 36.24 28.98
N SER A 93 -5.39 36.38 28.93
CA SER A 93 -6.18 37.61 28.80
C SER A 93 -6.53 38.10 27.38
N ALA A 94 -7.11 37.22 26.58
CA ALA A 94 -8.44 37.47 26.05
C ALA A 94 -9.02 36.13 25.62
N ALA A 95 -10.23 35.81 26.09
CA ALA A 95 -10.97 34.70 25.51
C ALA A 95 -10.94 34.89 23.98
N PRO A 96 -10.55 33.89 23.20
CA PRO A 96 -10.51 34.03 21.76
C PRO A 96 -11.89 34.54 21.32
N PRO A 97 -12.01 35.61 20.51
CA PRO A 97 -13.25 35.79 19.76
C PRO A 97 -13.46 34.47 19.05
N ALA A 98 -14.67 33.92 19.15
CA ALA A 98 -15.06 32.64 18.57
C ALA A 98 -14.81 32.68 17.06
N THR A 99 -13.55 32.46 16.70
CA THR A 99 -13.09 32.25 15.36
C THR A 99 -13.26 30.76 15.28
N THR A 100 -14.31 30.36 14.59
CA THR A 100 -14.56 28.99 14.16
C THR A 100 -13.33 28.51 13.43
N THR A 101 -12.34 28.02 14.18
CA THR A 101 -11.40 27.05 13.70
C THR A 101 -12.29 25.88 13.33
N GLU A 102 -12.57 25.72 12.04
CA GLU A 102 -12.98 24.44 11.48
C GLU A 102 -11.80 23.48 11.71
N SER A 103 -11.58 23.09 12.97
CA SER A 103 -11.08 21.78 13.31
C SER A 103 -11.96 20.85 12.50
N ALA A 104 -11.42 20.28 11.42
CA ALA A 104 -12.14 19.47 10.44
C ALA A 104 -13.16 18.64 11.22
N ALA A 105 -14.43 19.05 11.13
CA ALA A 105 -15.45 18.59 12.07
C ALA A 105 -15.37 17.07 12.05
N ARG A 106 -15.17 16.43 13.22
CA ARG A 106 -15.12 14.97 13.30
C ARG A 106 -16.41 14.48 12.66
N VAL A 107 -16.29 13.92 11.45
CA VAL A 107 -17.47 13.52 10.68
C VAL A 107 -18.18 12.48 11.52
N GLU A 108 -19.38 12.82 11.98
CA GLU A 108 -20.21 11.88 12.69
C GLU A 108 -20.68 10.82 11.69
N CYS A 109 -20.46 9.55 12.02
CA CYS A 109 -20.85 8.46 11.15
C CYS A 109 -22.38 8.32 11.19
N PRO A 110 -23.10 8.46 10.07
CA PRO A 110 -24.56 8.36 10.03
C PRO A 110 -25.03 6.90 10.11
N LEU A 111 -24.12 5.93 10.09
CA LEU A 111 -24.44 4.51 10.14
C LEU A 111 -24.79 4.10 11.58
N PRO A 112 -25.88 3.33 11.80
CA PRO A 112 -26.34 2.96 13.13
C PRO A 112 -25.28 2.22 13.94
N LEU A 113 -25.19 2.58 15.23
CA LEU A 113 -24.39 1.89 16.23
C LEU A 113 -25.17 0.72 16.85
N SER A 114 -24.43 -0.27 17.31
CA SER A 114 -24.90 -1.45 18.03
C SER A 114 -24.00 -1.70 19.23
N GLU A 115 -24.55 -2.32 20.28
CA GLU A 115 -23.79 -2.79 21.44
C GLU A 115 -22.96 -4.04 21.11
N THR A 116 -23.35 -4.77 20.06
CA THR A 116 -22.69 -6.02 19.65
C THR A 116 -21.77 -5.83 18.45
N GLU A 117 -20.62 -6.50 18.51
CA GLU A 117 -19.62 -6.55 17.44
C GLU A 117 -20.21 -7.16 16.15
N ALA A 118 -19.91 -6.52 15.02
CA ALA A 118 -20.07 -7.09 13.70
C ALA A 118 -18.72 -7.16 12.98
N VAL A 119 -18.49 -8.25 12.27
CA VAL A 119 -17.28 -8.47 11.48
C VAL A 119 -17.64 -8.40 10.01
N TYR A 120 -16.95 -7.54 9.27
CA TYR A 120 -17.12 -7.39 7.82
C TYR A 120 -15.85 -7.82 7.13
N ARG A 121 -15.93 -8.83 6.27
CA ARG A 121 -14.86 -9.15 5.34
C ARG A 121 -14.99 -8.20 4.16
N VAL A 122 -14.00 -7.35 3.99
CA VAL A 122 -13.98 -6.29 2.99
C VAL A 122 -12.89 -6.58 1.98
N ARG A 123 -13.24 -6.53 0.70
CA ARG A 123 -12.29 -6.59 -0.42
C ARG A 123 -11.90 -5.18 -0.81
N TYR A 124 -10.61 -4.95 -1.04
CA TYR A 124 -10.11 -3.64 -1.44
C TYR A 124 -9.04 -3.72 -2.52
N SER A 125 -8.85 -2.60 -3.22
CA SER A 125 -7.77 -2.41 -4.19
C SER A 125 -6.63 -1.57 -3.61
N LYS A 126 -5.42 -1.82 -4.11
CA LYS A 126 -4.21 -1.05 -3.85
C LYS A 126 -3.51 -0.86 -5.20
N THR A 127 -3.62 0.33 -5.76
CA THR A 127 -3.18 0.64 -7.13
C THR A 127 -2.53 2.02 -7.21
N GLY A 128 -2.08 2.41 -8.40
CA GLY A 128 -1.45 3.72 -8.64
C GLY A 128 -0.21 3.92 -7.76
N ARG A 129 -0.08 5.11 -7.15
CA ARG A 129 1.06 5.42 -6.28
C ARG A 129 1.06 4.60 -4.98
N LEU A 130 -0.07 4.02 -4.56
CA LEU A 130 -0.10 3.23 -3.32
C LEU A 130 0.67 1.92 -3.42
N VAL A 131 1.06 1.45 -4.61
CA VAL A 131 1.84 0.21 -4.75
C VAL A 131 3.17 0.25 -4.01
N VAL A 132 3.75 1.45 -3.79
CA VAL A 132 5.01 1.62 -3.04
C VAL A 132 4.80 1.63 -1.52
N VAL A 133 3.56 1.73 -1.04
CA VAL A 133 3.24 1.78 0.38
C VAL A 133 3.40 0.38 0.99
N SER A 134 4.11 0.30 2.12
CA SER A 134 4.33 -0.95 2.84
C SER A 134 3.03 -1.48 3.45
N HIS A 135 3.01 -2.75 3.88
CA HIS A 135 1.85 -3.29 4.58
C HIS A 135 1.55 -2.56 5.89
N LEU A 136 2.58 -2.19 6.66
CA LEU A 136 2.40 -1.49 7.94
C LEU A 136 1.80 -0.10 7.75
N ASP A 137 2.21 0.60 6.70
CA ASP A 137 1.68 1.93 6.39
C ASP A 137 0.27 1.84 5.80
N LEU A 138 -0.04 0.78 5.05
CA LEU A 138 -1.40 0.50 4.59
C LEU A 138 -2.36 0.25 5.76
N ILE A 139 -1.91 -0.49 6.80
CA ILE A 139 -2.71 -0.68 8.03
C ILE A 139 -3.01 0.68 8.67
N ARG A 140 -2.01 1.55 8.79
CA ARG A 140 -2.17 2.90 9.36
C ARG A 140 -3.12 3.75 8.51
N LEU A 141 -3.02 3.66 7.19
CA LEU A 141 -3.90 4.36 6.26
C LEU A 141 -5.35 3.90 6.44
N ILE A 142 -5.61 2.59 6.48
CA ILE A 142 -6.97 2.06 6.71
C ILE A 142 -7.51 2.50 8.07
N ASP A 143 -6.68 2.47 9.13
CA ASP A 143 -7.06 2.96 10.46
C ASP A 143 -7.42 4.47 10.43
N GLN A 144 -6.70 5.28 9.63
CA GLN A 144 -7.02 6.70 9.43
C GLN A 144 -8.33 6.89 8.66
N VAL A 145 -8.58 6.10 7.61
CA VAL A 145 -9.83 6.13 6.83
C VAL A 145 -11.02 5.82 7.74
N ILE A 146 -10.95 4.75 8.53
CA ILE A 146 -12.01 4.37 9.47
C ILE A 146 -12.27 5.48 10.50
N ARG A 147 -11.20 6.08 11.04
CA ARG A 147 -11.31 7.20 11.99
C ARG A 147 -11.95 8.44 11.35
N ARG A 148 -11.55 8.79 10.12
CA ARG A 148 -12.11 9.91 9.36
C ARG A 148 -13.57 9.69 9.00
N ALA A 149 -13.95 8.43 8.76
CA ALA A 149 -15.33 8.01 8.51
C ALA A 149 -16.21 8.01 9.79
N GLY A 150 -15.65 8.32 10.96
CA GLY A 150 -16.38 8.31 12.24
C GLY A 150 -16.79 6.92 12.72
N LEU A 151 -16.31 5.85 12.07
CA LEU A 151 -16.69 4.47 12.39
C LEU A 151 -16.08 4.03 13.73
N LYS A 152 -16.90 3.38 14.57
CA LYS A 152 -16.48 2.82 15.85
C LYS A 152 -15.97 1.38 15.66
N SER A 153 -14.66 1.22 15.79
CA SER A 153 -14.00 -0.09 15.77
C SER A 153 -14.05 -0.77 17.14
N VAL A 154 -14.15 -2.10 17.13
CA VAL A 154 -13.82 -2.93 18.29
C VAL A 154 -12.31 -2.85 18.52
N LEU A 155 -11.88 -2.83 19.77
CA LEU A 155 -10.47 -2.73 20.13
C LEU A 155 -9.89 -4.09 20.55
N THR A 156 -8.60 -4.27 20.30
CA THR A 156 -7.84 -5.42 20.81
C THR A 156 -7.69 -5.35 22.33
N GLN A 157 -7.67 -6.51 22.99
CA GLN A 157 -7.38 -6.61 24.42
C GLN A 157 -5.87 -6.43 24.68
N GLY A 158 -5.49 -5.57 25.61
CA GLY A 158 -4.09 -5.35 26.01
C GLY A 158 -3.78 -3.90 26.42
N TYR A 159 -2.53 -3.64 26.81
CA TYR A 159 -2.07 -2.35 27.34
C TYR A 159 -2.10 -1.19 26.33
N ASN A 160 -2.12 -1.49 25.02
CA ASN A 160 -2.21 -0.50 23.94
C ASN A 160 -3.32 -0.92 22.96
N PRO A 161 -4.59 -0.66 23.28
CA PRO A 161 -5.72 -1.11 22.47
C PRO A 161 -5.68 -0.45 21.09
N LYS A 162 -5.71 -1.28 20.04
CA LYS A 162 -5.76 -0.84 18.63
C LYS A 162 -7.08 -1.31 18.02
N PRO A 163 -7.57 -0.67 16.95
CA PRO A 163 -8.66 -1.21 16.15
C PRO A 163 -8.40 -2.68 15.83
N ARG A 164 -9.40 -3.54 16.02
CA ARG A 164 -9.29 -4.96 15.69
C ARG A 164 -9.58 -5.12 14.21
N ARG A 165 -8.60 -5.67 13.50
CA ARG A 165 -8.69 -6.03 12.09
C ARG A 165 -7.82 -7.24 11.80
N VAL A 166 -8.21 -8.04 10.83
CA VAL A 166 -7.45 -9.22 10.39
C VAL A 166 -7.26 -9.11 8.89
N PHE A 167 -6.01 -9.04 8.43
CA PHE A 167 -5.68 -8.96 7.01
C PHE A 167 -5.45 -10.34 6.42
N SER A 168 -5.65 -10.47 5.11
CA SER A 168 -5.05 -11.54 4.32
C SER A 168 -3.54 -11.36 4.19
N ASP A 169 -2.87 -12.34 3.58
CA ASP A 169 -1.46 -12.20 3.23
C ASP A 169 -1.23 -10.94 2.36
N PRO A 170 -0.25 -10.10 2.75
CA PRO A 170 -0.05 -8.81 2.11
C PRO A 170 0.55 -8.96 0.72
N VAL A 171 0.11 -8.11 -0.20
CA VAL A 171 0.79 -7.96 -1.50
C VAL A 171 2.18 -7.31 -1.32
N PRO A 172 3.23 -7.78 -2.04
CA PRO A 172 4.55 -7.15 -2.00
C PRO A 172 4.55 -5.68 -2.44
N VAL A 173 5.54 -4.92 -1.99
CA VAL A 173 5.79 -3.56 -2.47
C VAL A 173 6.08 -3.58 -3.97
N GLY A 174 5.54 -2.60 -4.70
CA GLY A 174 5.65 -2.50 -6.16
C GLY A 174 4.73 -3.45 -6.92
N VAL A 175 3.71 -4.00 -6.26
CA VAL A 175 2.70 -4.88 -6.88
C VAL A 175 1.32 -4.31 -6.56
N ALA A 176 0.51 -4.14 -7.60
CA ALA A 176 -0.88 -3.73 -7.47
C ALA A 176 -1.75 -4.91 -7.03
N SER A 177 -2.91 -4.63 -6.45
CA SER A 177 -3.90 -5.68 -6.22
C SER A 177 -5.33 -5.14 -6.23
N ARG A 178 -6.27 -5.97 -6.67
CA ARG A 178 -7.74 -5.77 -6.58
C ARG A 178 -8.43 -6.86 -5.76
N ALA A 179 -7.62 -7.67 -5.08
CA ALA A 179 -8.04 -8.88 -4.39
C ALA A 179 -7.43 -8.98 -2.99
N GLU A 180 -7.12 -7.83 -2.38
CA GLU A 180 -6.77 -7.79 -0.96
C GLU A 180 -8.03 -7.92 -0.11
N LEU A 181 -7.90 -8.55 1.05
CA LEU A 181 -9.00 -8.75 1.98
C LEU A 181 -8.62 -8.26 3.38
N VAL A 182 -9.60 -7.71 4.09
CA VAL A 182 -9.49 -7.36 5.51
C VAL A 182 -10.81 -7.64 6.22
N ASP A 183 -10.76 -8.31 7.37
CA ASP A 183 -11.88 -8.40 8.29
C ASP A 183 -11.85 -7.18 9.22
N LEU A 184 -12.85 -6.31 9.12
CA LEU A 184 -13.05 -5.14 9.98
C LEU A 184 -14.04 -5.47 11.10
N HIS A 185 -13.63 -5.23 12.34
CA HIS A 185 -14.46 -5.44 13.52
C HIS A 185 -15.04 -4.10 13.99
N LEU A 186 -16.36 -3.93 13.88
CA LEU A 186 -17.05 -2.65 14.10
C LEU A 186 -18.24 -2.80 15.04
N TYR A 187 -18.59 -1.73 15.75
CA TYR A 187 -19.85 -1.58 16.48
C TYR A 187 -20.98 -1.03 15.59
N HIS A 188 -20.81 -1.07 14.27
CA HIS A 188 -21.84 -0.66 13.31
C HIS A 188 -22.48 -1.87 12.67
N GLN A 189 -23.79 -1.97 12.78
CA GLN A 189 -24.58 -3.04 12.16
C GLN A 189 -25.37 -2.49 10.99
N VAL A 190 -24.79 -2.58 9.80
CA VAL A 190 -25.35 -2.10 8.55
C VAL A 190 -25.29 -3.15 7.46
N GLU A 191 -25.99 -2.89 6.36
CA GLU A 191 -25.81 -3.62 5.11
C GLU A 191 -24.38 -3.39 4.59
N PRO A 192 -23.67 -4.43 4.12
CA PRO A 192 -22.29 -4.31 3.65
C PRO A 192 -22.09 -3.25 2.56
N VAL A 193 -23.05 -3.10 1.65
CA VAL A 193 -23.04 -2.06 0.61
C VAL A 193 -22.94 -0.65 1.18
N ARG A 194 -23.72 -0.34 2.22
CA ARG A 194 -23.71 0.99 2.87
C ARG A 194 -22.38 1.28 3.56
N LEU A 195 -21.75 0.24 4.12
CA LEU A 195 -20.43 0.37 4.73
C LEU A 195 -19.36 0.71 3.68
N VAL A 196 -19.37 0.02 2.54
CA VAL A 196 -18.43 0.24 1.44
C VAL A 196 -18.61 1.65 0.85
N ASP A 197 -19.86 2.04 0.56
CA ASP A 197 -20.19 3.36 0.02
C ASP A 197 -19.76 4.49 0.96
N TRP A 198 -19.89 4.28 2.27
CA TRP A 198 -19.47 5.25 3.27
C TRP A 198 -17.94 5.35 3.35
N LEU A 199 -17.24 4.22 3.45
CA LEU A 199 -15.78 4.18 3.55
C LEU A 199 -15.09 4.83 2.33
N ASN A 200 -15.61 4.59 1.12
CA ASN A 200 -15.04 5.12 -0.12
C ASN A 200 -15.10 6.65 -0.24
N ARG A 201 -15.82 7.36 0.65
CA ARG A 201 -15.80 8.83 0.72
C ARG A 201 -14.53 9.38 1.37
N PHE A 202 -13.74 8.53 2.04
CA PHE A 202 -12.60 8.94 2.87
C PHE A 202 -11.26 8.34 2.43
N VAL A 203 -11.25 7.55 1.36
CA VAL A 203 -10.04 6.90 0.82
C VAL A 203 -9.24 7.86 -0.07
N PRO A 204 -7.90 7.77 -0.08
CA PRO A 204 -7.09 8.46 -1.07
C PRO A 204 -7.14 7.75 -2.43
N GLU A 205 -6.66 8.43 -3.47
CA GLU A 205 -6.47 7.83 -4.79
C GLU A 205 -5.63 6.54 -4.71
N GLY A 206 -6.08 5.50 -5.42
CA GLY A 206 -5.42 4.19 -5.48
C GLY A 206 -5.88 3.20 -4.42
N LEU A 207 -6.64 3.62 -3.39
CA LEU A 207 -7.32 2.74 -2.44
C LEU A 207 -8.82 2.78 -2.72
N GLU A 208 -9.45 1.61 -2.86
CA GLU A 208 -10.89 1.51 -3.06
C GLU A 208 -11.41 0.27 -2.36
N PHE A 209 -12.47 0.38 -1.57
CA PHE A 209 -13.21 -0.76 -1.07
C PHE A 209 -14.17 -1.23 -2.15
N LEU A 210 -14.01 -2.48 -2.60
CA LEU A 210 -14.69 -3.02 -3.78
C LEU A 210 -15.95 -3.82 -3.44
N GLY A 211 -16.13 -4.17 -2.17
CA GLY A 211 -17.26 -4.92 -1.66
C GLY A 211 -16.99 -5.48 -0.27
N ALA A 212 -18.04 -5.90 0.41
CA ALA A 212 -17.96 -6.46 1.74
C ALA A 212 -19.03 -7.52 1.95
N ALA A 213 -18.81 -8.45 2.88
CA ALA A 213 -19.84 -9.36 3.39
C ALA A 213 -19.71 -9.46 4.91
N ARG A 214 -20.83 -9.72 5.60
CA ARG A 214 -20.80 -10.04 7.04
C ARG A 214 -20.20 -11.42 7.27
N VAL A 215 -19.32 -11.52 8.25
CA VAL A 215 -18.74 -12.78 8.70
C VAL A 215 -19.52 -13.27 9.91
N GLU A 216 -20.21 -14.39 9.75
CA GLU A 216 -20.94 -15.06 10.83
C GLU A 216 -19.98 -15.80 11.79
N GLY A 217 -20.43 -15.98 13.03
CA GLY A 217 -19.66 -16.69 14.06
C GLY A 217 -19.25 -18.09 13.60
N GLY A 218 -18.00 -18.47 13.90
CA GLY A 218 -17.45 -19.80 13.59
C GLY A 218 -16.73 -19.93 12.24
N ARG A 219 -16.73 -18.89 11.39
CA ARG A 219 -15.96 -18.92 10.12
C ARG A 219 -14.45 -18.85 10.37
N PRO A 220 -13.61 -19.46 9.49
CA PRO A 220 -12.16 -19.45 9.68
C PRO A 220 -11.57 -18.05 9.48
N ARG A 221 -10.45 -17.79 10.16
CA ARG A 221 -9.72 -16.52 10.06
C ARG A 221 -9.24 -16.29 8.63
N LEU A 222 -9.22 -15.04 8.21
CA LEU A 222 -8.89 -14.66 6.83
C LEU A 222 -7.56 -15.23 6.27
N PRO A 223 -6.44 -15.29 7.02
CA PRO A 223 -5.21 -15.87 6.49
C PRO A 223 -5.31 -17.36 6.15
N SER A 224 -6.23 -18.10 6.79
CA SER A 224 -6.34 -19.55 6.62
C SER A 224 -7.31 -19.98 5.54
N VAL A 225 -7.90 -19.05 4.78
CA VAL A 225 -8.95 -19.38 3.80
C VAL A 225 -8.56 -19.14 2.35
N ILE A 226 -7.49 -18.40 2.08
CA ILE A 226 -7.03 -18.13 0.71
C ILE A 226 -6.20 -19.33 0.25
N GLU A 227 -6.66 -19.99 -0.81
CA GLU A 227 -6.04 -21.21 -1.33
C GLU A 227 -5.45 -21.04 -2.74
N VAL A 228 -5.88 -20.02 -3.47
CA VAL A 228 -5.38 -19.75 -4.81
C VAL A 228 -5.29 -18.26 -5.03
N VAL A 229 -4.26 -17.86 -5.76
CA VAL A 229 -4.06 -16.49 -6.21
C VAL A 229 -3.94 -16.48 -7.72
N ARG A 230 -4.45 -15.42 -8.34
CA ARG A 230 -4.19 -15.10 -9.75
C ARG A 230 -3.39 -13.81 -9.82
N TYR A 231 -2.31 -13.86 -10.61
CA TYR A 231 -1.52 -12.71 -10.96
C TYR A 231 -1.60 -12.44 -12.46
N ARG A 232 -1.63 -11.15 -12.80
CA ARG A 232 -1.45 -10.64 -14.14
C ARG A 232 -0.14 -9.85 -14.18
N ALA A 233 0.70 -10.18 -15.16
CA ALA A 233 1.91 -9.44 -15.47
C ALA A 233 1.84 -8.88 -16.89
N GLU A 234 2.37 -7.67 -17.09
CA GLU A 234 2.62 -7.12 -18.42
C GLU A 234 4.10 -6.76 -18.54
N LEU A 235 4.74 -7.28 -19.57
CA LEU A 235 6.15 -7.11 -19.87
C LEU A 235 6.28 -6.42 -21.24
N ARG A 236 7.22 -5.50 -21.39
CA ARG A 236 7.62 -4.97 -22.71
C ARG A 236 8.69 -5.86 -23.31
N THR A 237 8.44 -6.35 -24.53
CA THR A 237 9.35 -7.21 -25.26
C THR A 237 8.99 -7.22 -26.75
N ALA A 238 10.01 -7.16 -27.60
CA ALA A 238 9.89 -7.40 -29.04
C ALA A 238 10.24 -8.85 -29.42
N LYS A 239 10.64 -9.68 -28.44
CA LYS A 239 11.34 -10.93 -28.68
C LYS A 239 10.39 -12.10 -28.85
N ARG A 240 9.81 -12.24 -30.04
CA ARG A 240 8.88 -13.32 -30.39
C ARG A 240 9.36 -14.74 -30.05
N PRO A 241 10.62 -15.14 -30.31
CA PRO A 241 11.09 -16.49 -29.95
C PRO A 241 11.06 -16.74 -28.43
N GLU A 242 11.32 -15.72 -27.62
CA GLU A 242 11.27 -15.83 -26.16
C GLU A 242 9.82 -15.97 -25.67
N VAL A 243 8.86 -15.32 -26.33
CA VAL A 243 7.41 -15.48 -26.08
C VAL A 243 6.95 -16.90 -26.35
N GLU A 244 7.36 -17.47 -27.49
CA GLU A 244 7.02 -18.86 -27.84
C GLU A 244 7.63 -19.83 -26.83
N ALA A 245 8.90 -19.62 -26.45
CA ALA A 245 9.57 -20.44 -25.43
C ALA A 245 8.89 -20.33 -24.05
N LEU A 246 8.41 -19.15 -23.65
CA LEU A 246 7.60 -18.97 -22.44
C LEU A 246 6.32 -19.80 -22.52
N GLY A 247 5.61 -19.71 -23.63
CA GLY A 247 4.36 -20.45 -23.84
C GLY A 247 4.56 -21.96 -23.71
N GLU A 248 5.63 -22.49 -24.30
CA GLU A 248 6.00 -23.91 -24.16
C GLU A 248 6.42 -24.28 -22.73
N ARG A 249 7.09 -23.38 -21.99
CA ARG A 249 7.36 -23.60 -20.55
C ARG A 249 6.05 -23.72 -19.77
N ILE A 250 5.12 -22.76 -19.92
CA ILE A 250 3.83 -22.77 -19.23
C ILE A 250 3.02 -24.04 -19.56
N LYS A 251 2.93 -24.41 -20.84
CA LYS A 251 2.22 -25.63 -21.29
C LYS A 251 2.80 -26.90 -20.67
N ARG A 252 4.14 -27.02 -20.62
CA ARG A 252 4.81 -28.20 -20.03
C ARG A 252 4.60 -28.26 -18.52
N THR A 253 4.72 -27.14 -17.82
CA THR A 253 4.45 -27.06 -16.37
C THR A 253 3.00 -27.42 -16.04
N LEU A 254 2.02 -26.95 -16.82
CA LEU A 254 0.60 -27.32 -16.66
C LEU A 254 0.33 -28.82 -16.91
N LYS A 255 1.19 -29.49 -17.69
CA LYS A 255 1.12 -30.95 -17.89
C LYS A 255 1.84 -31.75 -16.79
N GLY A 256 2.35 -31.07 -15.76
CA GLY A 256 3.04 -31.69 -14.63
C GLY A 256 4.55 -31.87 -14.84
N GLU A 257 5.15 -31.30 -15.89
CA GLU A 257 6.60 -31.31 -16.04
C GLU A 257 7.24 -30.37 -15.01
N SER A 258 8.18 -30.92 -14.23
CA SER A 258 8.88 -30.20 -13.16
C SER A 258 9.42 -28.85 -13.64
N PHE A 259 9.03 -27.78 -12.94
CA PHE A 259 9.51 -26.43 -13.18
C PHE A 259 9.97 -25.79 -11.87
N PRO A 260 11.24 -25.99 -11.50
CA PRO A 260 11.77 -25.50 -10.24
C PRO A 260 11.95 -23.97 -10.25
N VAL A 261 11.49 -23.32 -9.19
CA VAL A 261 11.63 -21.89 -8.92
C VAL A 261 12.47 -21.71 -7.66
N GLU A 262 13.52 -20.89 -7.75
CA GLU A 262 14.29 -20.46 -6.58
C GLU A 262 13.60 -19.28 -5.91
N CYS A 263 13.16 -19.48 -4.67
CA CYS A 263 12.51 -18.46 -3.85
C CYS A 263 13.48 -17.94 -2.80
N LEU A 264 13.62 -16.62 -2.69
CA LEU A 264 14.46 -15.97 -1.69
C LEU A 264 13.63 -15.47 -0.51
N SER A 265 13.89 -16.00 0.69
CA SER A 265 13.36 -15.44 1.93
C SER A 265 14.03 -14.09 2.21
N ARG A 266 13.28 -13.00 2.06
CA ARG A 266 13.78 -11.65 2.38
C ARG A 266 14.06 -11.44 3.88
N LYS A 267 13.48 -12.26 4.76
CA LYS A 267 13.66 -12.15 6.22
C LYS A 267 14.92 -12.88 6.70
N SER A 268 15.26 -14.02 6.12
CA SER A 268 16.34 -14.89 6.59
C SER A 268 17.48 -15.06 5.58
N GLY A 269 17.36 -14.51 4.37
CA GLY A 269 18.31 -14.73 3.27
C GLY A 269 18.30 -16.17 2.73
N ARG A 270 17.50 -17.08 3.31
CA ARG A 270 17.44 -18.48 2.92
C ARG A 270 16.84 -18.62 1.52
N ARG A 271 17.52 -19.38 0.67
CA ARG A 271 16.99 -19.84 -0.62
C ARG A 271 16.26 -21.16 -0.43
N THR A 272 15.08 -21.26 -1.02
CA THR A 272 14.27 -22.48 -1.06
C THR A 272 13.90 -22.76 -2.50
N ARG A 273 14.04 -24.01 -2.93
CA ARG A 273 13.62 -24.44 -4.27
C ARG A 273 12.24 -25.06 -4.17
N LEU A 274 11.29 -24.53 -4.93
CA LEU A 274 9.90 -25.00 -4.98
C LEU A 274 9.55 -25.36 -6.41
N ASP A 275 8.83 -26.46 -6.63
CA ASP A 275 8.37 -26.81 -7.97
C ASP A 275 7.03 -26.13 -8.29
N LEU A 276 6.99 -25.33 -9.36
CA LEU A 276 5.78 -24.66 -9.80
C LEU A 276 4.75 -25.66 -10.35
N ALA A 277 5.18 -26.78 -10.92
CA ALA A 277 4.29 -27.80 -11.49
C ALA A 277 3.33 -28.40 -10.45
N GLU A 278 3.76 -28.45 -9.18
CA GLU A 278 2.93 -28.93 -8.06
C GLU A 278 1.79 -27.96 -7.67
N ARG A 279 1.83 -26.71 -8.17
CA ARG A 279 0.94 -25.63 -7.71
C ARG A 279 0.21 -24.90 -8.82
N LEU A 280 0.75 -24.86 -10.02
CA LEU A 280 0.18 -24.13 -11.15
C LEU A 280 -1.16 -24.78 -11.56
N LEU A 281 -2.21 -23.98 -11.57
CA LEU A 281 -3.57 -24.41 -11.92
C LEU A 281 -4.00 -23.94 -13.31
N ALA A 282 -3.58 -22.73 -13.69
CA ALA A 282 -3.84 -22.16 -15.00
C ALA A 282 -2.74 -21.18 -15.37
N GLY A 283 -2.46 -21.09 -16.67
CA GLY A 283 -1.52 -20.14 -17.23
C GLY A 283 -1.89 -19.82 -18.67
N ASP A 284 -2.05 -18.54 -18.97
CA ASP A 284 -2.31 -18.04 -20.32
C ASP A 284 -1.43 -16.81 -20.60
N TRP A 285 -1.19 -16.56 -21.88
CA TRP A 285 -0.42 -15.41 -22.32
C TRP A 285 -0.95 -14.89 -23.65
N THR A 286 -0.80 -13.59 -23.86
CA THR A 286 -1.12 -12.93 -25.12
C THR A 286 0.02 -11.99 -25.48
N PHE A 287 0.44 -12.00 -26.73
CA PHE A 287 1.48 -11.11 -27.23
C PHE A 287 0.90 -10.19 -28.29
N ASP A 288 1.02 -8.89 -28.06
CA ASP A 288 0.72 -7.84 -29.02
C ASP A 288 2.03 -7.40 -29.67
N GLU A 289 2.23 -7.82 -30.92
CA GLU A 289 3.43 -7.52 -31.70
C GLU A 289 3.55 -6.01 -31.99
N ALA A 290 2.43 -5.31 -32.22
CA ALA A 290 2.47 -3.89 -32.57
C ALA A 290 2.79 -3.02 -31.36
N ALA A 291 2.33 -3.41 -30.18
CA ALA A 291 2.62 -2.71 -28.93
C ALA A 291 3.91 -3.17 -28.25
N GLU A 292 4.54 -4.25 -28.73
CA GLU A 292 5.64 -4.96 -28.06
C GLU A 292 5.28 -5.34 -26.61
N ARG A 293 4.05 -5.85 -26.43
CA ARG A 293 3.46 -6.14 -25.10
C ARG A 293 3.15 -7.61 -24.93
N LEU A 294 3.77 -8.22 -23.93
CA LEU A 294 3.44 -9.56 -23.47
C LEU A 294 2.63 -9.48 -22.19
N ARG A 295 1.42 -10.02 -22.20
CA ARG A 295 0.59 -10.23 -21.01
C ARG A 295 0.64 -11.69 -20.61
N ILE A 296 0.83 -11.94 -19.31
CA ILE A 296 0.86 -13.28 -18.73
C ILE A 296 -0.14 -13.30 -17.56
N ASN A 297 -1.04 -14.28 -17.55
CA ASN A 297 -1.91 -14.56 -16.41
C ASN A 297 -1.53 -15.93 -15.85
N LEU A 298 -1.27 -15.99 -14.54
CA LEU A 298 -0.88 -17.20 -13.84
C LEU A 298 -1.76 -17.37 -12.61
N THR A 299 -2.28 -18.58 -12.43
CA THR A 299 -3.11 -18.97 -11.29
C THR A 299 -2.48 -20.16 -10.61
N TRP A 300 -2.14 -20.06 -9.33
CA TRP A 300 -1.51 -21.15 -8.59
C TRP A 300 -1.99 -21.27 -7.14
N ARG A 301 -1.82 -22.46 -6.58
CA ARG A 301 -2.15 -22.77 -5.19
C ARG A 301 -1.24 -22.04 -4.22
N VAL A 302 -1.86 -21.36 -3.27
CA VAL A 302 -1.24 -20.84 -2.05
C VAL A 302 -1.90 -21.52 -0.86
N GLY A 303 -1.30 -21.42 0.32
CA GLY A 303 -1.97 -21.93 1.50
C GLY A 303 -1.11 -21.77 2.74
N PRO A 304 -1.74 -21.79 3.92
CA PRO A 304 -1.05 -21.56 5.19
C PRO A 304 0.04 -22.60 5.50
N HIS A 305 -0.02 -23.78 4.87
CA HIS A 305 0.98 -24.85 5.04
C HIS A 305 1.99 -24.92 3.90
N LEU A 306 1.80 -24.16 2.82
CA LEU A 306 2.71 -24.16 1.68
C LEU A 306 3.81 -23.11 1.88
N PRO A 307 5.09 -23.43 1.63
CA PRO A 307 6.13 -22.42 1.66
C PRO A 307 5.84 -21.32 0.63
N GLY A 308 6.13 -20.08 1.00
CA GLY A 308 5.81 -18.91 0.17
C GLY A 308 6.47 -18.97 -1.20
N LEU A 309 5.67 -18.79 -2.25
CA LEU A 309 6.11 -18.72 -3.64
C LEU A 309 5.87 -17.29 -4.14
N GLY A 310 6.96 -16.53 -4.30
CA GLY A 310 6.90 -15.14 -4.71
C GLY A 310 6.55 -14.99 -6.19
N VAL A 311 5.61 -14.10 -6.52
CA VAL A 311 5.24 -13.85 -7.93
C VAL A 311 6.43 -13.38 -8.77
N ARG A 312 7.33 -12.55 -8.21
CA ARG A 312 8.53 -12.09 -8.91
C ARG A 312 9.50 -13.23 -9.20
N ASP A 313 9.67 -14.15 -8.24
CA ASP A 313 10.52 -15.33 -8.42
C ASP A 313 9.97 -16.23 -9.54
N VAL A 314 8.64 -16.42 -9.57
CA VAL A 314 7.95 -17.16 -10.65
C VAL A 314 8.14 -16.48 -12.00
N LEU A 315 7.92 -15.17 -12.09
CA LEU A 315 8.07 -14.43 -13.35
C LEU A 315 9.52 -14.43 -13.84
N GLN A 316 10.49 -14.22 -12.96
CA GLN A 316 11.91 -14.25 -13.31
C GLN A 316 12.36 -15.64 -13.77
N ALA A 317 11.82 -16.71 -13.19
CA ALA A 317 12.10 -18.08 -13.64
C ALA A 317 11.48 -18.37 -15.02
N LEU A 318 10.24 -17.93 -15.25
CA LEU A 318 9.53 -18.12 -16.52
C LEU A 318 10.08 -17.23 -17.65
N TRP A 319 10.56 -16.04 -17.30
CA TRP A 319 11.10 -15.03 -18.21
C TRP A 319 12.36 -14.40 -17.58
N PRO A 320 13.56 -14.91 -17.89
CA PRO A 320 14.80 -14.31 -17.42
C PRO A 320 14.93 -12.85 -17.87
N GLY A 321 15.06 -11.92 -16.92
CA GLY A 321 15.04 -10.48 -17.17
C GLY A 321 13.65 -9.85 -16.99
N ALA A 322 12.70 -10.58 -16.39
CA ALA A 322 11.35 -10.08 -16.13
C ALA A 322 11.38 -8.75 -15.35
N ASP A 323 12.23 -8.61 -14.34
CA ASP A 323 12.27 -7.40 -13.51
C ASP A 323 12.57 -6.10 -14.30
N GLU A 324 13.32 -6.17 -15.40
CA GLU A 324 13.64 -5.01 -16.26
C GLU A 324 12.52 -4.73 -17.27
N ALA A 325 11.86 -5.78 -17.76
CA ALA A 325 10.80 -5.72 -18.74
C ALA A 325 9.42 -5.44 -18.13
N LEU A 326 9.25 -5.60 -16.82
CA LEU A 326 7.96 -5.55 -16.13
C LEU A 326 7.40 -4.14 -16.02
N ASP A 327 6.21 -3.93 -16.57
CA ASP A 327 5.47 -2.67 -16.47
C ASP A 327 4.32 -2.74 -15.47
N VAL A 328 3.59 -3.85 -15.50
CA VAL A 328 2.44 -4.06 -14.63
C VAL A 328 2.60 -5.40 -13.93
N LEU A 329 2.37 -5.40 -12.62
CA LEU A 329 2.21 -6.62 -11.85
C LEU A 329 1.05 -6.44 -10.88
N GLU A 330 0.01 -7.24 -11.05
CA GLU A 330 -1.22 -7.14 -10.29
C GLU A 330 -1.64 -8.51 -9.75
N LYS A 331 -1.95 -8.60 -8.44
CA LYS A 331 -2.76 -9.70 -7.89
C LYS A 331 -4.23 -9.39 -8.18
N SER A 332 -4.76 -10.01 -9.23
CA SER A 332 -6.08 -9.71 -9.77
C SER A 332 -7.20 -10.42 -9.02
N GLU A 333 -6.97 -11.66 -8.56
CA GLU A 333 -8.00 -12.47 -7.89
C GLU A 333 -7.38 -13.33 -6.78
N VAL A 334 -8.22 -13.67 -5.80
CA VAL A 334 -7.95 -14.71 -4.81
C VAL A 334 -9.15 -15.65 -4.76
N TYR A 335 -8.92 -16.92 -4.45
CA TYR A 335 -9.96 -17.93 -4.34
C TYR A 335 -9.93 -18.55 -2.95
N MET A 336 -11.12 -18.90 -2.48
CA MET A 336 -11.34 -19.60 -1.23
C MET A 336 -12.04 -20.94 -1.53
N ASP A 337 -11.78 -21.94 -0.69
CA ASP A 337 -12.53 -23.20 -0.76
C ASP A 337 -13.96 -23.00 -0.23
N ASP A 338 -14.93 -23.26 -1.11
CA ASP A 338 -16.32 -23.35 -0.71
C ASP A 338 -16.55 -24.75 -0.13
N ARG A 339 -16.36 -24.88 1.19
CA ARG A 339 -16.51 -26.15 1.93
C ARG A 339 -17.89 -26.80 1.77
N SER A 340 -18.88 -26.09 1.24
CA SER A 340 -20.21 -26.63 0.96
C SER A 340 -20.29 -27.40 -0.36
N GLU A 341 -19.38 -27.14 -1.32
CA GLU A 341 -19.40 -27.72 -2.67
C GLU A 341 -18.08 -28.34 -3.14
N GLY A 342 -16.97 -28.17 -2.39
CA GLY A 342 -15.65 -28.70 -2.76
C GLY A 342 -15.09 -28.07 -4.04
N ARG A 343 -15.47 -26.81 -4.33
CA ARG A 343 -15.07 -26.07 -5.52
C ARG A 343 -14.40 -24.75 -5.14
N LEU A 344 -13.28 -24.45 -5.79
CA LEU A 344 -12.62 -23.15 -5.69
C LEU A 344 -13.49 -22.09 -6.36
N ARG A 345 -13.88 -21.05 -5.59
CA ARG A 345 -14.61 -19.90 -6.12
C ARG A 345 -13.79 -18.62 -5.95
N PRO A 346 -13.75 -17.75 -6.97
CA PRO A 346 -13.12 -16.45 -6.83
C PRO A 346 -13.86 -15.66 -5.74
N VAL A 347 -13.11 -14.94 -4.91
CA VAL A 347 -13.70 -14.09 -3.87
C VAL A 347 -14.26 -12.84 -4.54
N VAL A 348 -15.51 -12.95 -4.94
CA VAL A 348 -16.31 -11.85 -5.49
C VAL A 348 -17.12 -11.29 -4.34
N LEU A 349 -16.54 -10.29 -3.66
CA LEU A 349 -17.31 -9.40 -2.78
C LEU A 349 -17.57 -8.14 -3.57
N ARG A 350 -18.83 -7.92 -3.97
CA ARG A 350 -19.28 -6.70 -4.63
C ARG A 350 -19.98 -5.80 -3.63
N ALA A 351 -20.12 -4.52 -3.98
CA ALA A 351 -21.02 -3.63 -3.28
C ALA A 351 -22.46 -4.16 -3.47
N GLY A 352 -23.02 -4.83 -2.46
CA GLY A 352 -24.38 -5.39 -2.51
C GLY A 352 -24.53 -6.84 -2.03
N ASP A 353 -23.42 -7.57 -1.85
CA ASP A 353 -23.42 -8.98 -1.40
C ASP A 353 -23.56 -9.15 0.13
#